data_AF-A0A9N9TP32-F1
#
_entry.id   AF-A0A9N9TP32-F1
#
_cell.length_a   1.000
_cell.length_b   1.000
_cell.length_c   1.000
_cell.angle_alpha   90.00
_cell.angle_beta   90.00
_cell.angle_gamma   90.00
#
_symmetry.space_group_name_H-M   'P 1'
#
loop_
_entity.id
_entity.type
_entity.pdbx_description
1 polymer ?
#
loop_
_entity_poly.entity_id
_entity_poly.type
_entity_poly.pdbx_seq_one_letter_code
_entity_poly.pdbx_strand_id
1 'polypeptide(L)'
;MGRIGRAAWPWFCAVMVALAGRAAAAGDGCPAAKLAAYEVVLHTFWSRESFPKHYPDWRPAAQFSKLIGRSHDKRYSLFRLGQKSSEGVKTFAETGKSDILDGQGQLDGGVYDEFTAPSIAAGVGRTETRFFVDGNHSKVSLMSRIVPSPDWFIGIDGFDLCVNGNWLDSITVEVDPIDAGTDNGFTFTAPNWPTDPQGEAYRITAHYPAHPAGSFFYPNLKRLPPIATFQFIKLREYELSEEFTHEEDDRRYEVLKMDRSDGANAIDVFNGNNNDIQTAIEEEREEREPHDKSTSKRPTPAAPRSTAAYRNFYYTTDDRMTNMINQRFNESTATPMASVLPKGNKNAIMHSIADSYLSHKDRKRKKYDKLKKTYQKKSRAGRDCRVSSWSQWSPCSKSCGIGEMQRRREVTRRARRGGRLCPPLVETKWCGSARSCNKQYFNW
;
A
#
# COMPACT_ATOMS: atom_id res chain seq x y z
N MET A 1 -2.80 81.81 43.58
CA MET A 1 -1.76 81.86 42.53
C MET A 1 -1.74 80.52 41.81
N GLY A 2 -1.73 80.51 40.47
CA GLY A 2 -1.52 79.30 39.67
C GLY A 2 -2.73 78.84 38.85
N ARG A 3 -2.85 79.38 37.63
CA ARG A 3 -3.70 78.92 36.52
C ARG A 3 -3.12 77.64 35.87
N ILE A 4 -3.87 77.13 34.87
CA ILE A 4 -3.51 76.24 33.74
C ILE A 4 -4.04 74.82 33.98
N GLY A 5 -4.80 74.14 33.11
CA GLY A 5 -5.22 74.38 31.72
C GLY A 5 -5.90 73.10 31.22
N ARG A 6 -6.88 73.24 30.32
CA ARG A 6 -7.74 72.19 29.75
C ARG A 6 -6.97 71.18 28.87
N ALA A 7 -7.44 69.94 28.82
CA ALA A 7 -7.44 69.14 27.59
C ALA A 7 -8.53 68.05 27.66
N ALA A 8 -9.47 68.10 26.72
CA ALA A 8 -10.52 67.11 26.51
C ALA A 8 -10.09 66.16 25.38
N TRP A 9 -10.16 64.85 25.59
CA TRP A 9 -10.05 63.84 24.54
C TRP A 9 -11.31 62.95 24.55
N PRO A 10 -12.03 62.82 23.42
CA PRO A 10 -13.25 62.01 23.34
C PRO A 10 -12.90 60.53 23.19
N TRP A 11 -13.54 59.68 23.97
CA TRP A 11 -13.50 58.24 23.74
C TRP A 11 -14.46 57.89 22.60
N PHE A 12 -13.91 57.57 21.44
CA PHE A 12 -14.61 56.97 20.31
C PHE A 12 -15.17 55.60 20.71
N CYS A 13 -16.47 55.40 20.51
CA CYS A 13 -17.09 54.07 20.46
C CYS A 13 -16.59 53.32 19.23
N ALA A 14 -15.69 52.34 19.41
CA ALA A 14 -15.39 51.37 18.37
C ALA A 14 -16.42 50.23 18.43
N VAL A 15 -17.30 50.18 17.44
CA VAL A 15 -18.13 49.01 17.15
C VAL A 15 -17.22 47.92 16.61
N MET A 16 -16.93 46.91 17.43
CA MET A 16 -16.26 45.69 16.97
C MET A 16 -17.30 44.80 16.28
N VAL A 17 -17.33 44.85 14.95
CA VAL A 17 -18.01 43.82 14.14
C VAL A 17 -17.22 42.53 14.31
N ALA A 18 -17.75 41.61 15.10
CA ALA A 18 -17.22 40.25 15.20
C ALA A 18 -17.52 39.51 13.88
N LEU A 19 -16.54 39.51 12.97
CA LEU A 19 -16.48 38.55 11.89
C LEU A 19 -16.31 37.17 12.54
N ALA A 20 -17.40 36.42 12.65
CA ALA A 20 -17.39 35.02 12.99
C ALA A 20 -16.74 34.24 11.84
N GLY A 21 -15.41 34.23 11.81
CA GLY A 21 -14.63 33.27 11.02
C GLY A 21 -15.03 31.88 11.49
N ARG A 22 -15.78 31.18 10.64
CA ARG A 22 -16.17 29.79 10.86
C ARG A 22 -14.90 28.96 10.81
N ALA A 23 -14.31 28.67 11.97
CA ALA A 23 -13.25 27.69 12.07
C ALA A 23 -13.82 26.36 11.56
N ALA A 24 -13.40 25.94 10.37
CA ALA A 24 -13.68 24.61 9.87
C ALA A 24 -13.19 23.63 10.93
N ALA A 25 -14.13 22.83 11.46
CA ALA A 25 -13.79 21.76 12.38
C ALA A 25 -12.71 20.91 11.70
N ALA A 26 -11.58 20.70 12.40
CA ALA A 26 -10.54 19.80 11.96
C ALA A 26 -11.14 18.39 11.87
N GLY A 27 -11.61 18.05 10.67
CA GLY A 27 -12.12 16.72 10.36
C GLY A 27 -10.97 15.72 10.43
N ASP A 28 -11.26 14.54 10.97
CA ASP A 28 -10.36 13.38 11.09
C ASP A 28 -10.00 12.76 9.71
N GLY A 29 -10.19 13.52 8.62
CA GLY A 29 -10.03 13.11 7.22
C GLY A 29 -9.27 14.15 6.42
N CYS A 30 -8.67 13.72 5.31
CA CYS A 30 -7.86 14.57 4.46
C CYS A 30 -8.69 15.64 3.76
N PRO A 31 -8.16 16.85 3.52
CA PRO A 31 -8.94 17.92 2.91
C PRO A 31 -9.43 17.50 1.52
N ALA A 32 -10.74 17.25 1.38
CA ALA A 32 -11.32 16.71 0.15
C ALA A 32 -11.12 17.63 -1.07
N ALA A 33 -10.98 18.93 -0.85
CA ALA A 33 -10.76 19.93 -1.89
C ALA A 33 -9.28 20.09 -2.30
N LYS A 34 -8.37 19.28 -1.74
CA LYS A 34 -6.94 19.38 -2.01
C LYS A 34 -6.42 18.17 -2.77
N LEU A 35 -5.72 18.46 -3.86
CA LEU A 35 -4.99 17.52 -4.69
C LEU A 35 -3.50 17.68 -4.41
N ALA A 36 -2.77 16.59 -4.22
CA ALA A 36 -1.32 16.63 -4.08
C ALA A 36 -0.65 15.75 -5.14
N ALA A 37 0.42 16.28 -5.74
CA ALA A 37 1.28 15.55 -6.65
C ALA A 37 2.50 15.04 -5.88
N TYR A 38 2.77 13.75 -5.99
CA TYR A 38 3.91 13.09 -5.36
C TYR A 38 4.83 12.48 -6.41
N GLU A 39 6.10 12.40 -6.05
CA GLU A 39 7.09 11.55 -6.68
C GLU A 39 7.40 10.40 -5.74
N VAL A 40 7.39 9.17 -6.27
CA VAL A 40 7.90 8.00 -5.57
C VAL A 40 9.20 7.55 -6.21
N VAL A 41 10.21 7.39 -5.36
CA VAL A 41 11.53 6.88 -5.73
C VAL A 41 11.70 5.50 -5.10
N LEU A 42 11.85 4.48 -5.93
CA LEU A 42 12.31 3.16 -5.51
C LEU A 42 13.83 3.11 -5.60
N HIS A 43 14.48 2.91 -4.47
CA HIS A 43 15.92 2.66 -4.39
C HIS A 43 16.16 1.25 -3.88
N THR A 44 16.95 0.45 -4.61
CA THR A 44 17.22 -0.95 -4.30
C THR A 44 18.67 -1.16 -3.87
N PHE A 45 18.87 -2.08 -2.92
CA PHE A 45 20.13 -2.37 -2.26
C PHE A 45 20.45 -3.88 -2.25
N TRP A 46 19.86 -4.64 -3.18
CA TRP A 46 20.11 -6.07 -3.28
C TRP A 46 21.46 -6.29 -3.94
N SER A 47 22.51 -6.47 -3.13
CA SER A 47 23.88 -6.67 -3.59
C SER A 47 24.46 -7.98 -3.04
N ARG A 48 25.58 -8.42 -3.63
CA ARG A 48 26.32 -9.60 -3.17
C ARG A 48 26.84 -9.43 -1.75
N GLU A 49 27.19 -8.22 -1.37
CA GLU A 49 27.76 -7.90 -0.07
C GLU A 49 26.69 -7.97 1.03
N SER A 50 25.49 -7.42 0.76
CA SER A 50 24.38 -7.42 1.72
C SER A 50 23.62 -8.75 1.75
N PHE A 51 23.51 -9.44 0.61
CA PHE A 51 22.81 -10.71 0.47
C PHE A 51 23.68 -11.74 -0.29
N PRO A 52 24.76 -12.26 0.31
CA PRO A 52 25.71 -13.14 -0.37
C PRO A 52 25.15 -14.52 -0.72
N LYS A 53 24.14 -14.99 0.01
CA LYS A 53 23.60 -16.35 -0.16
C LYS A 53 22.81 -16.44 -1.46
N HIS A 54 23.27 -17.31 -2.36
CA HIS A 54 22.64 -17.58 -3.66
C HIS A 54 22.43 -16.34 -4.54
N TYR A 55 23.22 -15.27 -4.35
CA TYR A 55 23.07 -14.04 -5.14
C TYR A 55 23.11 -14.35 -6.65
N PRO A 56 22.05 -14.05 -7.42
CA PRO A 56 21.99 -14.40 -8.84
C PRO A 56 22.89 -13.51 -9.70
N ASP A 57 23.97 -14.07 -10.26
CA ASP A 57 24.89 -13.35 -11.15
C ASP A 57 24.48 -13.42 -12.63
N TRP A 58 23.81 -14.49 -13.05
CA TRP A 58 23.55 -14.77 -14.46
C TRP A 58 22.28 -15.60 -14.67
N ARG A 59 21.64 -15.38 -15.82
CA ARG A 59 20.44 -16.08 -16.35
C ARG A 59 19.26 -16.26 -15.35
N PRO A 60 18.55 -15.16 -15.01
CA PRO A 60 18.95 -13.76 -15.14
C PRO A 60 19.78 -13.31 -13.94
N ALA A 61 20.51 -12.20 -14.10
CA ALA A 61 21.17 -11.54 -12.98
C ALA A 61 20.12 -10.93 -12.02
N ALA A 62 20.52 -10.69 -10.78
CA ALA A 62 19.70 -10.01 -9.78
C ALA A 62 19.24 -8.65 -10.32
N GLN A 63 17.92 -8.44 -10.34
CA GLN A 63 17.27 -7.24 -10.88
C GLN A 63 15.86 -7.09 -10.26
N PHE A 64 15.17 -6.01 -10.59
CA PHE A 64 13.77 -5.77 -10.18
C PHE A 64 12.89 -5.53 -11.39
N SER A 65 11.65 -6.03 -11.36
CA SER A 65 10.67 -5.73 -12.42
C SER A 65 10.32 -4.25 -12.44
N LYS A 66 9.50 -3.83 -13.42
CA LYS A 66 8.84 -2.53 -13.37
C LYS A 66 8.13 -2.35 -12.02
N LEU A 67 8.05 -1.10 -11.57
CA LEU A 67 7.21 -0.73 -10.45
C LEU A 67 5.79 -0.51 -10.96
N ILE A 68 4.81 -1.05 -10.26
CA ILE A 68 3.40 -0.69 -10.46
C ILE A 68 2.86 -0.13 -9.15
N GLY A 69 1.97 0.84 -9.24
CA GLY A 69 1.33 1.42 -8.07
C GLY A 69 0.05 2.15 -8.41
N ARG A 70 -0.76 2.35 -7.38
CA ARG A 70 -2.05 3.01 -7.45
C ARG A 70 -2.23 3.93 -6.25
N SER A 71 -2.79 5.10 -6.48
CA SER A 71 -3.43 5.87 -5.41
C SER A 71 -4.90 5.49 -5.31
N HIS A 72 -5.41 5.38 -4.09
CA HIS A 72 -6.71 4.81 -3.86
C HIS A 72 -7.29 5.17 -2.49
N ASP A 73 -8.57 4.84 -2.30
CA ASP A 73 -9.25 4.94 -1.02
C ASP A 73 -9.11 3.67 -0.17
N LYS A 74 -9.75 3.63 1.00
CA LYS A 74 -9.70 2.49 1.92
C LYS A 74 -10.36 1.19 1.42
N ARG A 75 -11.13 1.22 0.33
CA ARG A 75 -11.87 0.06 -0.22
C ARG A 75 -10.96 -0.80 -1.09
N TYR A 76 -10.03 -0.18 -1.79
CA TYR A 76 -9.04 -0.88 -2.61
C TYR A 76 -7.88 -1.44 -1.76
N SER A 77 -7.32 -2.55 -2.21
CA SER A 77 -6.07 -3.13 -1.70
C SER A 77 -5.37 -3.84 -2.83
N LEU A 78 -4.09 -3.54 -3.03
CA LEU A 78 -3.31 -4.20 -4.08
C LEU A 78 -2.95 -5.63 -3.66
N PHE A 79 -2.44 -5.78 -2.43
CA PHE A 79 -2.13 -7.06 -1.80
C PHE A 79 -2.24 -6.89 -0.29
N ARG A 80 -2.38 -7.96 0.50
CA ARG A 80 -2.38 -7.83 1.96
C ARG A 80 -1.70 -8.99 2.65
N LEU A 81 -0.81 -8.68 3.58
CA LEU A 81 -0.15 -9.71 4.39
C LEU A 81 -1.18 -10.50 5.21
N GLY A 82 -1.03 -11.82 5.23
CA GLY A 82 -1.98 -12.75 5.84
C GLY A 82 -3.28 -12.90 5.05
N GLN A 83 -3.28 -12.58 3.75
CA GLN A 83 -4.39 -12.84 2.82
C GLN A 83 -3.86 -13.50 1.55
N LYS A 84 -4.74 -14.20 0.83
CA LYS A 84 -4.39 -14.78 -0.47
C LYS A 84 -4.20 -13.67 -1.50
N SER A 85 -3.15 -13.79 -2.30
CA SER A 85 -2.88 -12.88 -3.42
C SER A 85 -3.95 -13.02 -4.51
N SER A 86 -4.37 -11.91 -5.12
CA SER A 86 -5.25 -11.93 -6.29
C SER A 86 -4.53 -12.56 -7.49
N GLU A 87 -5.27 -12.94 -8.53
CA GLU A 87 -4.66 -13.52 -9.75
C GLU A 87 -3.70 -12.54 -10.45
N GLY A 88 -4.01 -11.23 -10.40
CA GLY A 88 -3.14 -10.20 -10.91
C GLY A 88 -1.83 -10.10 -10.12
N VAL A 89 -1.91 -10.13 -8.78
CA VAL A 89 -0.72 -10.12 -7.92
C VAL A 89 0.11 -11.38 -8.12
N LYS A 90 -0.52 -12.55 -8.19
CA LYS A 90 0.15 -13.82 -8.49
C LYS A 90 0.92 -13.74 -9.80
N THR A 91 0.24 -13.35 -10.88
CA THR A 91 0.84 -13.28 -12.22
C THR A 91 2.02 -12.30 -12.24
N PHE A 92 1.87 -11.14 -11.62
CA PHE A 92 2.93 -10.14 -11.52
C PHE A 92 4.09 -10.61 -10.64
N ALA A 93 3.80 -11.22 -9.49
CA ALA A 93 4.77 -11.71 -8.55
C ALA A 93 5.59 -12.88 -9.10
N GLU A 94 5.06 -13.72 -10.00
CA GLU A 94 5.76 -14.87 -10.62
C GLU A 94 6.44 -14.53 -11.96
N THR A 95 5.83 -13.65 -12.77
CA THR A 95 6.29 -13.43 -14.16
C THR A 95 6.70 -12.00 -14.47
N GLY A 96 6.31 -11.03 -13.64
CA GLY A 96 6.49 -9.60 -13.90
C GLY A 96 5.49 -9.02 -14.92
N LYS A 97 4.57 -9.83 -15.46
CA LYS A 97 3.49 -9.36 -16.34
C LYS A 97 2.37 -8.72 -15.52
N SER A 98 1.88 -7.57 -15.97
CA SER A 98 0.84 -6.78 -15.28
C SER A 98 -0.49 -6.73 -15.99
N ASP A 99 -0.67 -7.45 -17.11
CA ASP A 99 -1.84 -7.33 -17.99
C ASP A 99 -3.18 -7.43 -17.23
N ILE A 100 -3.25 -8.34 -16.25
CA ILE A 100 -4.43 -8.52 -15.38
C ILE A 100 -4.62 -7.35 -14.42
N LEU A 101 -3.54 -6.85 -13.84
CA LEU A 101 -3.60 -5.73 -12.90
C LEU A 101 -3.99 -4.44 -13.63
N ASP A 102 -3.39 -4.19 -14.79
CA ASP A 102 -3.66 -3.01 -15.61
C ASP A 102 -5.13 -3.00 -16.09
N GLY A 103 -5.70 -4.18 -16.41
CA GLY A 103 -7.12 -4.33 -16.74
C GLY A 103 -8.07 -4.25 -15.54
N GLN A 104 -7.62 -4.55 -14.33
CA GLN A 104 -8.43 -4.47 -13.10
C GLN A 104 -8.54 -3.04 -12.56
N GLY A 105 -7.53 -2.19 -12.75
CA GLY A 105 -7.51 -0.81 -12.22
C GLY A 105 -8.70 0.04 -12.64
N GLN A 106 -9.27 -0.19 -13.83
CA GLN A 106 -10.47 0.50 -14.32
C GLN A 106 -11.80 -0.06 -13.79
N LEU A 107 -11.79 -1.28 -13.24
CA LEU A 107 -12.98 -1.97 -12.74
C LEU A 107 -13.07 -1.96 -11.21
N ASP A 108 -11.93 -1.84 -10.53
CA ASP A 108 -11.84 -1.80 -9.08
C ASP A 108 -12.16 -0.39 -8.56
N GLY A 109 -13.42 -0.18 -8.15
CA GLY A 109 -13.87 1.09 -7.58
C GLY A 109 -13.02 1.53 -6.39
N GLY A 110 -12.58 2.79 -6.41
CA GLY A 110 -11.78 3.40 -5.34
C GLY A 110 -10.32 3.65 -5.69
N VAL A 111 -9.87 3.30 -6.90
CA VAL A 111 -8.58 3.75 -7.47
C VAL A 111 -8.76 5.16 -8.07
N TYR A 112 -7.78 6.04 -7.84
CA TYR A 112 -7.77 7.41 -8.36
C TYR A 112 -6.75 7.61 -9.47
N ASP A 113 -5.50 7.19 -9.24
CA ASP A 113 -4.42 7.27 -10.21
C ASP A 113 -3.67 5.94 -10.27
N GLU A 114 -3.18 5.60 -11.47
CA GLU A 114 -2.37 4.41 -11.73
C GLU A 114 -1.05 4.83 -12.35
N PHE A 115 0.05 4.38 -11.75
CA PHE A 115 1.38 4.82 -12.12
C PHE A 115 2.34 3.63 -12.20
N THR A 116 3.31 3.76 -13.10
CA THR A 116 4.36 2.77 -13.27
C THR A 116 5.73 3.45 -13.35
N ALA A 117 6.77 2.73 -12.96
CA ALA A 117 8.16 3.16 -13.17
C ALA A 117 8.94 2.05 -13.90
N PRO A 118 9.95 2.40 -14.70
CA PRO A 118 10.80 1.43 -15.41
C PRO A 118 11.44 0.39 -14.48
N SER A 119 11.71 -0.80 -15.00
CA SER A 119 12.45 -1.86 -14.30
C SER A 119 13.89 -1.46 -13.97
N ILE A 120 14.43 -1.99 -12.88
CA ILE A 120 15.84 -1.81 -12.52
C ILE A 120 16.61 -3.05 -12.99
N ALA A 121 17.51 -2.91 -13.95
CA ALA A 121 18.24 -4.01 -14.59
C ALA A 121 19.31 -4.69 -13.70
N ALA A 122 19.51 -4.20 -12.47
CA ALA A 122 20.47 -4.72 -11.51
C ALA A 122 19.86 -4.76 -10.10
N GLY A 123 20.45 -5.52 -9.18
CA GLY A 123 19.98 -5.63 -7.81
C GLY A 123 20.12 -4.31 -7.02
N VAL A 124 21.06 -3.45 -7.42
CA VAL A 124 21.24 -2.09 -6.90
C VAL A 124 20.91 -1.09 -7.99
N GLY A 125 20.04 -0.13 -7.69
CA GLY A 125 19.66 0.92 -8.62
C GLY A 125 18.51 1.78 -8.13
N ARG A 126 18.02 2.63 -9.02
CA ARG A 126 16.94 3.59 -8.73
C ARG A 126 15.98 3.65 -9.91
N THR A 127 14.70 3.78 -9.60
CA THR A 127 13.65 4.14 -10.56
C THR A 127 12.65 5.07 -9.86
N GLU A 128 11.97 5.91 -10.63
CA GLU A 128 11.05 6.90 -10.07
C GLU A 128 9.88 7.16 -11.01
N THR A 129 8.78 7.63 -10.43
CA THR A 129 7.58 8.01 -11.17
C THR A 129 6.74 8.97 -10.33
N ARG A 130 5.75 9.58 -10.95
CA ARG A 130 4.87 10.58 -10.33
C ARG A 130 3.43 10.10 -10.32
N PHE A 131 2.70 10.53 -9.32
CA PHE A 131 1.29 10.18 -9.16
C PHE A 131 0.54 11.25 -8.37
N PHE A 132 -0.77 11.21 -8.48
CA PHE A 132 -1.68 12.13 -7.81
C PHE A 132 -2.45 11.44 -6.69
N VAL A 133 -2.76 12.19 -5.64
CA VAL A 133 -3.61 11.80 -4.51
C VAL A 133 -4.55 12.95 -4.15
N ASP A 134 -5.78 12.65 -3.77
CA ASP A 134 -6.75 13.63 -3.29
C ASP A 134 -7.21 13.30 -1.86
N GLY A 135 -8.02 14.17 -1.26
CA GLY A 135 -8.49 13.95 0.11
C GLY A 135 -9.37 12.71 0.33
N ASN A 136 -9.92 12.11 -0.73
CA ASN A 136 -10.72 10.88 -0.65
C ASN A 136 -9.89 9.61 -0.96
N HIS A 137 -8.78 9.76 -1.67
CA HIS A 137 -7.88 8.72 -2.16
C HIS A 137 -6.44 8.98 -1.67
N SER A 138 -6.28 9.15 -0.36
CA SER A 138 -5.01 9.51 0.27
C SER A 138 -4.02 8.35 0.41
N LYS A 139 -4.43 7.12 0.06
CA LYS A 139 -3.61 5.92 0.23
C LYS A 139 -2.88 5.56 -1.04
N VAL A 140 -1.69 4.98 -0.89
CA VAL A 140 -0.89 4.46 -1.98
C VAL A 140 -0.54 2.99 -1.72
N SER A 141 -0.68 2.18 -2.78
CA SER A 141 -0.18 0.81 -2.82
C SER A 141 0.69 0.61 -4.03
N LEU A 142 1.80 -0.12 -3.88
CA LEU A 142 2.74 -0.35 -4.95
C LEU A 142 3.52 -1.64 -4.74
N MET A 143 4.02 -2.24 -5.82
CA MET A 143 4.83 -3.46 -5.76
C MET A 143 5.81 -3.56 -6.93
N SER A 144 6.91 -4.28 -6.70
CA SER A 144 7.90 -4.68 -7.72
C SER A 144 8.42 -6.07 -7.42
N ARG A 145 8.45 -6.96 -8.42
CA ARG A 145 8.94 -8.34 -8.31
C ARG A 145 10.47 -8.35 -8.17
N ILE A 146 10.95 -9.23 -7.29
CA ILE A 146 12.37 -9.59 -7.17
C ILE A 146 12.69 -10.58 -8.29
N VAL A 147 13.71 -10.32 -9.11
CA VAL A 147 14.02 -11.13 -10.28
C VAL A 147 15.46 -11.63 -10.22
N PRO A 148 15.73 -12.95 -10.36
CA PRO A 148 14.75 -14.03 -10.37
C PRO A 148 14.23 -14.34 -8.97
N SER A 149 12.98 -14.79 -8.89
CA SER A 149 12.41 -15.41 -7.69
C SER A 149 11.25 -16.33 -8.07
N PRO A 150 10.79 -17.21 -7.16
CA PRO A 150 9.56 -17.97 -7.35
C PRO A 150 8.37 -17.01 -7.49
N ASP A 151 7.99 -16.35 -6.39
CA ASP A 151 6.85 -15.44 -6.30
C ASP A 151 7.14 -14.26 -5.35
N TRP A 152 8.41 -13.86 -5.25
CA TRP A 152 8.85 -12.86 -4.27
C TRP A 152 8.81 -11.44 -4.84
N PHE A 153 8.37 -10.50 -4.02
CA PHE A 153 8.27 -9.09 -4.39
C PHE A 153 8.58 -8.17 -3.20
N ILE A 154 8.76 -6.89 -3.48
CA ILE A 154 8.78 -5.80 -2.50
C ILE A 154 7.57 -4.91 -2.75
N GLY A 155 7.01 -4.31 -1.70
CA GLY A 155 5.86 -3.44 -1.86
C GLY A 155 5.33 -2.85 -0.56
N ILE A 156 4.35 -1.95 -0.73
CA ILE A 156 3.60 -1.31 0.35
C ILE A 156 2.12 -1.38 -0.05
N ASP A 157 1.23 -1.69 0.89
CA ASP A 157 -0.23 -1.68 0.69
C ASP A 157 -0.91 -0.68 1.62
N GLY A 158 -1.70 0.22 1.05
CA GLY A 158 -2.60 1.12 1.78
C GLY A 158 -1.91 2.18 2.65
N PHE A 159 -0.69 2.60 2.30
CA PHE A 159 0.05 3.61 3.06
C PHE A 159 -0.60 4.99 2.91
N ASP A 160 -0.92 5.63 4.03
CA ASP A 160 -1.59 6.93 4.03
C ASP A 160 -0.60 8.08 3.92
N LEU A 161 -0.70 8.86 2.84
CA LEU A 161 0.14 10.03 2.58
C LEU A 161 -0.39 11.30 3.24
N CYS A 162 -1.59 11.25 3.80
CA CYS A 162 -2.14 12.34 4.57
C CYS A 162 -2.47 11.88 6.00
N VAL A 163 -1.94 12.62 6.97
CA VAL A 163 -2.01 12.27 8.39
C VAL A 163 -2.45 13.50 9.17
N ASN A 164 -3.52 13.37 9.96
CA ASN A 164 -4.13 14.47 10.71
C ASN A 164 -4.47 15.68 9.81
N GLY A 165 -5.05 15.41 8.63
CA GLY A 165 -5.44 16.45 7.67
C GLY A 165 -4.29 17.13 6.91
N ASN A 166 -3.05 16.66 7.06
CA ASN A 166 -1.88 17.25 6.41
C ASN A 166 -1.17 16.23 5.51
N TRP A 167 -0.84 16.66 4.29
CA TRP A 167 -0.03 15.90 3.34
C TRP A 167 1.44 15.85 3.75
N LEU A 168 2.02 14.65 3.81
CA LEU A 168 3.41 14.43 4.20
C LEU A 168 4.39 15.00 3.15
N ASP A 169 5.28 15.91 3.54
CA ASP A 169 6.23 16.51 2.59
C ASP A 169 7.25 15.52 2.03
N SER A 170 7.79 14.65 2.90
CA SER A 170 8.66 13.56 2.47
C SER A 170 8.72 12.45 3.51
N ILE A 171 8.72 11.20 3.05
CA ILE A 171 8.87 10.02 3.89
C ILE A 171 9.62 8.91 3.14
N THR A 172 10.53 8.25 3.83
CA THR A 172 11.25 7.06 3.33
C THR A 172 10.82 5.84 4.15
N VAL A 173 10.40 4.79 3.46
CA VAL A 173 9.96 3.53 4.04
C VAL A 173 10.90 2.42 3.59
N GLU A 174 11.57 1.77 4.55
CA GLU A 174 12.30 0.52 4.32
C GLU A 174 11.31 -0.62 4.13
N VAL A 175 11.55 -1.45 3.11
CA VAL A 175 10.72 -2.62 2.82
C VAL A 175 11.53 -3.90 2.87
N ASP A 176 10.83 -4.98 3.21
CA ASP A 176 11.35 -6.34 3.25
C ASP A 176 10.79 -7.15 2.08
N PRO A 177 11.48 -8.24 1.67
CA PRO A 177 10.92 -9.17 0.71
C PRO A 177 9.62 -9.81 1.24
N ILE A 178 8.66 -10.00 0.35
CA ILE A 178 7.34 -10.59 0.59
C ILE A 178 7.19 -11.78 -0.35
N ASP A 179 6.68 -12.87 0.18
CA ASP A 179 6.28 -14.07 -0.55
C ASP A 179 4.77 -13.97 -0.86
N ALA A 180 4.38 -14.23 -2.11
CA ALA A 180 2.99 -14.10 -2.54
C ALA A 180 2.11 -15.30 -2.12
N GLY A 181 2.71 -16.40 -1.70
CA GLY A 181 2.04 -17.64 -1.30
C GLY A 181 1.56 -18.48 -2.48
N THR A 182 2.15 -18.34 -3.66
CA THR A 182 1.70 -18.97 -4.91
C THR A 182 2.71 -19.95 -5.50
N ASP A 183 4.00 -19.88 -5.12
CA ASP A 183 5.05 -20.83 -5.50
C ASP A 183 5.88 -21.29 -4.28
N ASN A 184 6.26 -22.56 -4.23
CA ASN A 184 6.99 -23.18 -3.11
C ASN A 184 8.52 -23.15 -3.27
N GLY A 185 9.04 -22.47 -4.29
CA GLY A 185 10.47 -22.35 -4.52
C GLY A 185 11.23 -21.78 -3.30
N PHE A 186 12.30 -22.44 -2.87
CA PHE A 186 13.10 -21.97 -1.72
C PHE A 186 14.22 -21.00 -2.10
N THR A 187 14.58 -20.96 -3.38
CA THR A 187 15.74 -20.19 -3.89
C THR A 187 15.33 -19.29 -5.04
N PHE A 188 16.10 -18.22 -5.28
CA PHE A 188 15.85 -17.27 -6.37
C PHE A 188 15.62 -17.93 -7.74
N THR A 189 16.37 -18.98 -8.04
CA THR A 189 16.32 -19.70 -9.31
C THR A 189 15.66 -21.08 -9.19
N ALA A 190 14.80 -21.29 -8.18
CA ALA A 190 14.07 -22.54 -8.06
C ALA A 190 13.15 -22.73 -9.29
N PRO A 191 13.02 -23.95 -9.83
CA PRO A 191 11.97 -24.26 -10.81
C PRO A 191 10.58 -23.95 -10.23
N ASN A 192 9.65 -23.57 -11.09
CA ASN A 192 8.27 -23.31 -10.69
C ASN A 192 7.68 -24.53 -9.97
N TRP A 193 7.15 -24.30 -8.79
CA TRP A 193 6.50 -25.31 -7.97
C TRP A 193 5.24 -24.72 -7.33
N PRO A 194 4.09 -24.78 -8.01
CA PRO A 194 2.86 -24.14 -7.55
C PRO A 194 2.46 -24.55 -6.13
N THR A 195 2.00 -23.58 -5.35
CA THR A 195 1.46 -23.78 -4.00
C THR A 195 -0.02 -24.14 -4.09
N ASP A 196 -0.34 -25.40 -3.78
CA ASP A 196 -1.72 -25.91 -3.77
C ASP A 196 -2.07 -26.58 -2.43
N PRO A 197 -3.08 -26.08 -1.68
CA PRO A 197 -3.87 -24.87 -1.96
C PRO A 197 -3.04 -23.60 -1.78
N GLN A 198 -3.38 -22.54 -2.53
CA GLN A 198 -2.71 -21.24 -2.44
C GLN A 198 -2.58 -20.75 -0.99
N GLY A 199 -1.37 -20.36 -0.62
CA GLY A 199 -1.01 -19.79 0.67
C GLY A 199 -1.43 -18.32 0.83
N GLU A 200 -1.13 -17.76 1.99
CA GLU A 200 -1.31 -16.33 2.27
C GLU A 200 0.01 -15.59 2.03
N ALA A 201 -0.05 -14.34 1.56
CA ALA A 201 1.13 -13.51 1.39
C ALA A 201 1.77 -13.23 2.76
N TYR A 202 3.09 -13.38 2.87
CA TYR A 202 3.79 -13.19 4.14
C TYR A 202 5.15 -12.52 3.96
N ARG A 203 5.61 -11.82 5.00
CA ARG A 203 6.92 -11.18 5.02
C ARG A 203 8.01 -12.23 5.18
N ILE A 204 8.99 -12.21 4.29
CA ILE A 204 10.22 -13.00 4.40
C ILE A 204 11.16 -12.28 5.38
N THR A 205 11.76 -13.05 6.28
CA THR A 205 12.69 -12.55 7.30
C THR A 205 13.94 -13.42 7.35
N ALA A 206 14.94 -13.00 8.13
CA ALA A 206 16.18 -13.77 8.29
C ALA A 206 15.95 -15.19 8.87
N HIS A 207 14.84 -15.41 9.58
CA HIS A 207 14.51 -16.67 10.25
C HIS A 207 13.27 -17.37 9.67
N TYR A 208 12.54 -16.75 8.76
CA TYR A 208 11.28 -17.28 8.21
C TYR A 208 11.15 -16.98 6.71
N PRO A 209 10.90 -17.99 5.85
CA PRO A 209 10.68 -19.40 6.19
C PRO A 209 11.98 -20.06 6.70
N ALA A 210 11.83 -20.95 7.69
CA ALA A 210 12.95 -21.55 8.40
C ALA A 210 13.52 -22.77 7.66
N HIS A 211 14.04 -22.55 6.44
CA HIS A 211 14.62 -23.62 5.61
C HIS A 211 16.10 -23.35 5.33
N PRO A 212 17.02 -24.32 5.56
CA PRO A 212 18.45 -24.13 5.32
C PRO A 212 18.80 -23.71 3.89
N ALA A 213 18.05 -24.19 2.89
CA ALA A 213 18.23 -23.78 1.49
C ALA A 213 17.60 -22.42 1.14
N GLY A 214 16.80 -21.83 2.04
CA GLY A 214 16.10 -20.57 1.78
C GLY A 214 17.07 -19.44 1.43
N SER A 215 16.87 -18.76 0.30
CA SER A 215 17.77 -17.65 -0.13
C SER A 215 17.90 -16.54 0.90
N PHE A 216 16.82 -16.20 1.60
CA PHE A 216 16.81 -15.19 2.66
C PHE A 216 16.97 -15.76 4.08
N PHE A 217 17.29 -17.05 4.22
CA PHE A 217 17.51 -17.66 5.53
C PHE A 217 18.94 -17.43 6.03
N TYR A 218 19.08 -16.47 6.95
CA TYR A 218 20.33 -16.05 7.61
C TYR A 218 20.18 -16.17 9.13
N PRO A 219 20.36 -17.36 9.72
CA PRO A 219 20.02 -17.62 11.13
C PRO A 219 20.82 -16.77 12.13
N ASN A 220 22.02 -16.33 11.74
CA ASN A 220 22.92 -15.52 12.57
C ASN A 220 22.57 -14.02 12.54
N LEU A 221 21.79 -13.56 11.57
CA LEU A 221 21.36 -12.16 11.50
C LEU A 221 20.11 -11.96 12.37
N LYS A 222 20.02 -10.82 13.05
CA LYS A 222 18.82 -10.46 13.84
C LYS A 222 17.64 -10.05 12.94
N ARG A 223 17.94 -9.37 11.84
CA ARG A 223 17.01 -8.94 10.79
C ARG A 223 17.77 -8.91 9.46
N LEU A 224 17.06 -8.98 8.35
CA LEU A 224 17.66 -8.74 7.04
C LEU A 224 18.13 -7.29 6.94
N PRO A 225 19.24 -7.02 6.21
CA PRO A 225 19.53 -5.69 5.71
C PRO A 225 18.35 -5.16 4.88
N PRO A 226 18.19 -3.83 4.74
CA PRO A 226 17.20 -3.27 3.82
C PRO A 226 17.49 -3.74 2.40
N ILE A 227 16.50 -4.35 1.73
CA ILE A 227 16.64 -4.74 0.32
C ILE A 227 16.23 -3.60 -0.62
N ALA A 228 15.31 -2.73 -0.18
CA ALA A 228 14.86 -1.57 -0.91
C ALA A 228 14.22 -0.54 0.02
N THR A 229 14.08 0.69 -0.48
CA THR A 229 13.32 1.77 0.14
C THR A 229 12.41 2.44 -0.88
N PHE A 230 11.21 2.80 -0.46
CA PHE A 230 10.34 3.72 -1.18
C PHE A 230 10.41 5.09 -0.51
N GLN A 231 10.78 6.11 -1.27
CA GLN A 231 10.76 7.49 -0.82
C GLN A 231 9.63 8.23 -1.54
N PHE A 232 8.68 8.76 -0.78
CA PHE A 232 7.64 9.63 -1.27
C PHE A 232 8.04 11.08 -1.02
N ILE A 233 7.91 11.92 -2.04
CA ILE A 233 8.27 13.34 -2.01
C ILE A 233 7.08 14.12 -2.56
N LYS A 234 6.49 15.00 -1.74
CA LYS A 234 5.43 15.89 -2.19
C LYS A 234 6.05 16.96 -3.09
N LEU A 235 5.60 17.01 -4.34
CA LEU A 235 6.06 18.00 -5.31
C LEU A 235 5.27 19.30 -5.17
N ARG A 236 3.94 19.19 -5.20
CA ARG A 236 3.00 20.32 -5.17
C ARG A 236 1.70 19.92 -4.51
N GLU A 237 1.04 20.92 -3.93
CA GLU A 237 -0.31 20.84 -3.37
C GLU A 237 -1.17 21.88 -4.09
N TYR A 238 -2.32 21.46 -4.58
CA TYR A 238 -3.31 22.28 -5.27
C TYR A 238 -4.56 22.33 -4.41
N GLU A 239 -5.12 23.52 -4.26
CA GLU A 239 -6.40 23.75 -3.60
C GLU A 239 -7.36 24.30 -4.65
N LEU A 240 -8.57 23.74 -4.71
CA LEU A 240 -9.60 24.25 -5.60
C LEU A 240 -10.08 25.59 -5.03
N SER A 241 -9.49 26.71 -5.47
CA SER A 241 -10.05 28.04 -5.20
C SER A 241 -11.28 28.22 -6.09
N GLU A 242 -12.47 28.24 -5.51
CA GLU A 242 -13.70 28.71 -6.19
C GLU A 242 -13.65 30.23 -6.45
N GLU A 243 -12.56 30.76 -6.99
CA GLU A 243 -12.49 32.14 -7.49
C GLU A 243 -12.53 32.09 -9.03
N PHE A 244 -13.69 31.74 -9.57
CA PHE A 244 -14.08 32.28 -10.88
C PHE A 244 -14.53 33.73 -10.66
N THR A 245 -13.57 34.66 -10.62
CA THR A 245 -13.88 36.07 -10.85
C THR A 245 -14.19 36.22 -12.33
N HIS A 246 -15.44 35.95 -12.73
CA HIS A 246 -15.93 36.21 -14.10
C HIS A 246 -15.52 37.61 -14.59
N GLU A 247 -15.49 38.59 -13.67
CA GLU A 247 -15.09 39.97 -13.97
C GLU A 247 -13.62 40.17 -14.36
N GLU A 248 -12.69 39.29 -13.97
CA GLU A 248 -11.26 39.41 -14.32
C GLU A 248 -10.91 38.60 -15.57
N ASP A 249 -11.51 37.43 -15.73
CA ASP A 249 -11.32 36.59 -16.92
C ASP A 249 -12.00 37.17 -18.17
N ASP A 250 -13.17 37.81 -18.02
CA ASP A 250 -13.81 38.55 -19.13
C ASP A 250 -12.94 39.74 -19.58
N ARG A 251 -12.33 40.47 -18.64
CA ARG A 251 -11.37 41.56 -18.96
C ARG A 251 -10.14 41.05 -19.69
N ARG A 252 -9.63 39.87 -19.33
CA ARG A 252 -8.47 39.27 -20.00
C ARG A 252 -8.82 38.81 -21.43
N TYR A 253 -10.03 38.31 -21.65
CA TYR A 253 -10.55 37.98 -22.98
C TYR A 253 -10.83 39.21 -23.84
N GLU A 254 -11.24 40.34 -23.24
CA GLU A 254 -11.44 41.61 -23.92
C GLU A 254 -10.10 42.27 -24.32
N VAL A 255 -9.08 42.25 -23.45
CA VAL A 255 -7.74 42.78 -23.74
C VAL A 255 -7.09 42.02 -24.90
N LEU A 256 -7.23 40.69 -24.96
CA LEU A 256 -6.72 39.87 -26.06
C LEU A 256 -7.46 40.09 -27.40
N LYS A 257 -8.70 40.62 -27.36
CA LYS A 257 -9.44 41.03 -28.56
C LYS A 257 -9.04 42.44 -29.03
N MET A 258 -8.72 43.35 -28.10
CA MET A 258 -8.25 44.70 -28.42
C MET A 258 -6.83 44.70 -29.02
N ASP A 259 -5.94 43.83 -28.55
CA ASP A 259 -4.58 43.69 -29.12
C ASP A 259 -4.58 43.12 -30.56
N ARG A 260 -5.72 42.59 -31.02
CA ARG A 260 -5.91 42.14 -32.41
C ARG A 260 -6.49 43.22 -33.34
N SER A 261 -7.03 44.31 -32.81
CA SER A 261 -7.66 45.37 -33.61
C SER A 261 -6.75 46.55 -33.93
N ASP A 262 -5.69 46.80 -33.14
CA ASP A 262 -4.82 47.97 -33.32
C ASP A 262 -3.36 47.57 -33.49
N GLY A 263 -2.94 47.27 -34.72
CA GLY A 263 -1.54 46.96 -34.98
C GLY A 263 -1.25 46.52 -36.41
N ALA A 264 -1.39 47.44 -37.36
CA ALA A 264 -0.84 47.28 -38.68
C ALA A 264 0.68 47.07 -38.60
N ASN A 265 1.13 45.83 -38.87
CA ASN A 265 2.42 45.53 -39.49
C ASN A 265 2.33 44.15 -40.14
N ALA A 266 1.87 44.15 -41.39
CA ALA A 266 2.06 43.06 -42.31
C ALA A 266 3.48 43.16 -42.90
N ILE A 267 4.27 42.09 -42.83
CA ILE A 267 5.22 41.69 -43.87
C ILE A 267 5.08 40.18 -44.09
N ASP A 268 4.71 39.86 -45.33
CA ASP A 268 4.35 38.56 -45.91
C ASP A 268 5.47 37.52 -45.92
N VAL A 269 5.10 36.26 -45.64
CA VAL A 269 5.75 35.07 -46.21
C VAL A 269 4.70 33.97 -46.46
N PHE A 270 4.28 33.91 -47.73
CA PHE A 270 3.63 32.84 -48.51
C PHE A 270 2.10 32.63 -48.47
N ASN A 271 1.55 32.96 -49.63
CA ASN A 271 0.23 32.79 -50.19
C ASN A 271 -0.10 31.31 -50.47
N GLY A 272 -1.24 30.83 -49.95
CA GLY A 272 -1.86 29.55 -50.30
C GLY A 272 -3.32 29.58 -49.87
N ASN A 273 -4.24 29.51 -50.84
CA ASN A 273 -5.67 29.73 -50.69
C ASN A 273 -6.33 28.88 -49.58
N ASN A 274 -7.12 29.51 -48.71
CA ASN A 274 -7.91 28.85 -47.66
C ASN A 274 -9.32 28.44 -48.09
N ASN A 275 -9.59 28.36 -49.40
CA ASN A 275 -10.90 27.92 -49.89
C ASN A 275 -10.99 26.40 -50.11
N ASP A 276 -9.85 25.69 -50.08
CA ASP A 276 -9.85 24.24 -50.32
C ASP A 276 -10.12 23.43 -49.04
N ILE A 277 -9.85 24.00 -47.86
CA ILE A 277 -10.01 23.31 -46.56
C ILE A 277 -11.46 23.34 -46.08
N GLN A 278 -12.20 24.44 -46.26
CA GLN A 278 -13.63 24.50 -45.92
C GLN A 278 -14.45 23.59 -46.85
N THR A 279 -14.13 23.57 -48.15
CA THR A 279 -14.83 22.74 -49.13
C THR A 279 -14.64 21.24 -48.87
N ALA A 280 -13.44 20.80 -48.46
CA ALA A 280 -13.18 19.39 -48.10
C ALA A 280 -13.88 18.93 -46.80
N ILE A 281 -14.08 19.84 -45.84
CA ILE A 281 -14.78 19.56 -44.59
C ILE A 281 -16.30 19.45 -44.80
N GLU A 282 -16.85 20.22 -45.74
CA GLU A 282 -18.25 20.12 -46.15
C GLU A 282 -18.53 18.86 -47.00
N GLU A 283 -17.61 18.46 -47.89
CA GLU A 283 -17.74 17.26 -48.75
C GLU A 283 -17.68 15.95 -47.93
N GLU A 284 -16.79 15.83 -46.93
CA GLU A 284 -16.76 14.67 -46.02
C GLU A 284 -17.99 14.56 -45.12
N ARG A 285 -18.72 15.67 -44.92
CA ARG A 285 -19.93 15.72 -44.09
C ARG A 285 -21.18 15.25 -44.84
N GLU A 286 -21.18 15.33 -46.16
CA GLU A 286 -22.31 14.90 -47.01
C GLU A 286 -22.27 13.40 -47.39
N GLU A 287 -21.13 12.71 -47.29
CA GLU A 287 -21.02 11.27 -47.58
C GLU A 287 -21.49 10.33 -46.44
N ARG A 288 -21.93 10.86 -45.28
CA ARG A 288 -22.22 10.04 -44.08
C ARG A 288 -23.68 9.89 -43.64
N GLU A 289 -24.68 10.28 -44.43
CA GLU A 289 -26.08 9.93 -44.14
C GLU A 289 -26.72 9.02 -45.20
N PRO A 290 -27.16 7.79 -44.84
CA PRO A 290 -28.00 6.98 -45.70
C PRO A 290 -29.50 7.33 -45.54
N HIS A 291 -30.10 7.71 -46.68
CA HIS A 291 -31.50 7.61 -47.08
C HIS A 291 -32.51 6.99 -46.08
N ASP A 292 -33.54 7.77 -45.72
CA ASP A 292 -34.88 7.24 -45.47
C ASP A 292 -35.91 7.94 -46.38
N LYS A 293 -36.73 7.16 -47.09
CA LYS A 293 -37.90 7.62 -47.85
C LYS A 293 -39.14 6.85 -47.41
N SER A 294 -39.96 7.55 -46.61
CA SER A 294 -41.44 7.56 -46.62
C SER A 294 -42.18 6.27 -46.19
N THR A 295 -43.12 6.29 -45.25
CA THR A 295 -44.42 6.97 -45.41
C THR A 295 -45.27 6.95 -44.11
N SER A 296 -45.94 8.09 -43.84
CA SER A 296 -47.36 8.23 -43.45
C SER A 296 -47.91 7.81 -42.05
N LYS A 297 -48.36 8.87 -41.35
CA LYS A 297 -49.60 9.05 -40.54
C LYS A 297 -49.61 8.74 -39.02
N ARG A 298 -49.97 9.80 -38.28
CA ARG A 298 -50.48 9.86 -36.88
C ARG A 298 -51.84 9.13 -36.74
N PRO A 299 -52.29 8.70 -35.53
CA PRO A 299 -52.49 9.57 -34.36
C PRO A 299 -52.18 8.98 -32.96
N THR A 300 -52.11 9.88 -31.96
CA THR A 300 -52.12 9.69 -30.49
C THR A 300 -53.51 9.29 -29.94
N PRO A 301 -53.73 9.10 -28.62
CA PRO A 301 -53.05 8.25 -27.62
C PRO A 301 -54.08 7.38 -26.80
N ALA A 302 -53.64 6.33 -26.09
CA ALA A 302 -54.47 5.67 -25.08
C ALA A 302 -53.67 5.02 -23.93
N ALA A 303 -54.27 5.08 -22.75
CA ALA A 303 -53.77 4.83 -21.40
C ALA A 303 -53.42 3.35 -21.05
N PRO A 304 -52.81 3.08 -19.87
CA PRO A 304 -52.14 1.82 -19.57
C PRO A 304 -52.96 0.85 -18.69
N ARG A 305 -52.65 -0.44 -18.81
CA ARG A 305 -52.92 -1.59 -17.90
C ARG A 305 -52.24 -2.80 -18.56
N SER A 306 -51.66 -3.80 -17.90
CA SER A 306 -51.52 -4.18 -16.50
C SER A 306 -50.53 -5.36 -16.41
N THR A 307 -49.91 -5.53 -15.24
CA THR A 307 -49.51 -6.81 -14.58
C THR A 307 -48.35 -7.59 -15.22
N ALA A 308 -47.44 -8.27 -14.53
CA ALA A 308 -47.23 -8.79 -13.17
C ALA A 308 -45.71 -9.10 -13.10
N ALA A 309 -45.01 -9.45 -12.03
CA ALA A 309 -45.17 -9.53 -10.59
C ALA A 309 -43.72 -9.72 -10.08
N TYR A 310 -43.32 -9.03 -9.01
CA TYR A 310 -42.17 -9.46 -8.23
C TYR A 310 -42.57 -9.48 -6.74
N ARG A 311 -42.31 -10.63 -6.13
CA ARG A 311 -42.73 -11.03 -4.78
C ARG A 311 -41.83 -10.36 -3.74
N ASN A 312 -42.45 -9.71 -2.76
CA ASN A 312 -41.84 -9.25 -1.52
C ASN A 312 -41.70 -10.40 -0.50
N PHE A 313 -40.63 -10.38 0.30
CA PHE A 313 -40.59 -10.98 1.63
C PHE A 313 -40.15 -9.92 2.64
N TYR A 314 -41.04 -9.64 3.60
CA TYR A 314 -40.81 -8.82 4.79
C TYR A 314 -40.25 -9.68 5.92
N TYR A 315 -39.42 -9.09 6.80
CA TYR A 315 -39.53 -9.32 8.24
C TYR A 315 -39.31 -8.01 9.00
N THR A 316 -40.13 -7.89 10.04
CA THR A 316 -40.46 -6.72 10.84
C THR A 316 -39.53 -6.53 12.03
N THR A 317 -39.55 -5.30 12.52
CA THR A 317 -38.98 -4.75 13.75
C THR A 317 -39.33 -5.53 15.03
N ASP A 318 -38.41 -5.54 15.99
CA ASP A 318 -38.78 -5.48 17.41
C ASP A 318 -37.89 -4.45 18.11
N ASP A 319 -38.56 -3.60 18.87
CA ASP A 319 -38.10 -2.38 19.52
C ASP A 319 -38.43 -2.54 21.00
N ARG A 320 -37.44 -2.45 21.89
CA ARG A 320 -37.68 -2.10 23.31
C ARG A 320 -36.40 -1.74 24.06
N MET A 321 -36.47 -0.54 24.64
CA MET A 321 -35.92 -0.11 25.93
C MET A 321 -34.63 0.73 25.96
N THR A 322 -34.78 2.00 25.55
CA THR A 322 -34.61 3.24 26.35
C THR A 322 -33.47 3.40 27.38
N ASN A 323 -32.69 4.48 27.18
CA ASN A 323 -32.05 5.43 28.12
C ASN A 323 -31.58 4.98 29.51
N MET A 324 -30.29 5.20 29.79
CA MET A 324 -29.83 5.80 31.05
C MET A 324 -28.56 6.67 30.90
N ILE A 325 -28.77 7.98 31.14
CA ILE A 325 -27.95 8.90 31.97
C ILE A 325 -26.71 9.56 31.33
N ASN A 326 -26.93 10.82 30.92
CA ASN A 326 -25.97 11.93 31.00
C ASN A 326 -25.64 12.25 32.47
N GLN A 327 -24.36 12.51 32.77
CA GLN A 327 -23.85 13.71 33.49
C GLN A 327 -22.45 13.49 34.08
N ARG A 328 -21.53 14.40 33.72
CA ARG A 328 -20.63 15.21 34.60
C ARG A 328 -19.40 15.63 33.79
N PHE A 329 -19.37 16.86 33.29
CA PHE A 329 -18.93 18.11 33.94
C PHE A 329 -17.40 18.32 33.87
N ASN A 330 -17.04 19.36 33.11
CA ASN A 330 -15.90 20.28 33.18
C ASN A 330 -14.61 19.85 33.89
N GLU A 331 -13.49 20.00 33.19
CA GLU A 331 -12.44 20.93 33.64
C GLU A 331 -11.56 21.38 32.47
N SER A 332 -11.60 22.69 32.22
CA SER A 332 -10.73 23.44 31.34
C SER A 332 -9.52 23.93 32.11
N THR A 333 -8.32 23.75 31.56
CA THR A 333 -7.20 24.66 31.80
C THR A 333 -6.46 24.91 30.50
N ALA A 334 -6.51 26.16 30.05
CA ALA A 334 -5.74 26.71 28.94
C ALA A 334 -4.69 27.65 29.52
N THR A 335 -3.44 27.59 29.02
CA THR A 335 -2.40 28.65 29.03
C THR A 335 -1.25 28.23 28.07
N PRO A 336 -0.37 29.14 27.58
CA PRO A 336 -0.53 29.80 26.29
C PRO A 336 0.64 29.51 25.31
N MET A 337 0.46 29.95 24.06
CA MET A 337 1.42 29.93 22.95
C MET A 337 2.86 30.34 23.32
N ALA A 338 3.85 29.52 22.93
CA ALA A 338 5.10 29.99 22.33
C ALA A 338 5.87 28.83 21.65
N SER A 339 6.07 29.03 20.33
CA SER A 339 7.23 28.67 19.50
C SER A 339 7.63 27.20 19.27
N VAL A 340 7.63 26.86 17.96
CA VAL A 340 8.30 25.76 17.24
C VAL A 340 7.54 24.42 17.17
N LEU A 341 6.91 24.19 16.01
CA LEU A 341 6.39 22.91 15.52
C LEU A 341 7.53 21.87 15.37
N PRO A 342 7.40 20.63 15.89
CA PRO A 342 8.25 19.52 15.48
C PRO A 342 7.58 18.71 14.37
N LYS A 343 8.38 18.40 13.33
CA LYS A 343 8.10 17.48 12.20
C LYS A 343 7.17 16.32 12.58
N GLY A 344 6.17 16.10 11.72
CA GLY A 344 5.33 14.90 11.58
C GLY A 344 5.33 13.94 12.77
N ASN A 345 4.21 13.91 13.51
CA ASN A 345 3.99 13.03 14.65
C ASN A 345 4.45 11.59 14.34
N LYS A 346 5.66 11.23 14.82
CA LYS A 346 6.31 9.94 14.55
C LYS A 346 5.40 8.78 14.90
N ASN A 347 4.56 8.92 15.92
CA ASN A 347 3.63 7.87 16.33
C ASN A 347 2.54 7.65 15.28
N ALA A 348 1.98 8.72 14.70
CA ALA A 348 0.97 8.61 13.66
C ALA A 348 1.54 8.00 12.37
N ILE A 349 2.77 8.37 12.00
CA ILE A 349 3.50 7.78 10.87
C ILE A 349 3.77 6.30 11.12
N MET A 350 4.30 5.94 12.29
CA MET A 350 4.55 4.55 12.67
C MET A 350 3.26 3.74 12.75
N HIS A 351 2.13 4.36 13.09
CA HIS A 351 0.82 3.71 13.05
C HIS A 351 0.34 3.47 11.62
N SER A 352 0.54 4.43 10.70
CA SER A 352 0.25 4.24 9.26
C SER A 352 1.10 3.13 8.65
N ILE A 353 2.42 3.12 8.93
CA ILE A 353 3.34 2.04 8.52
C ILE A 353 2.90 0.72 9.15
N ALA A 354 2.62 0.67 10.45
CA ALA A 354 2.20 -0.57 11.08
C ALA A 354 0.87 -1.08 10.50
N ASP A 355 -0.08 -0.18 10.18
CA ASP A 355 -1.37 -0.54 9.60
C ASP A 355 -1.23 -1.05 8.15
N SER A 356 -0.23 -0.58 7.37
CA SER A 356 0.09 -1.19 6.05
C SER A 356 0.59 -2.63 6.17
N TYR A 357 1.06 -3.06 7.35
CA TYR A 357 1.54 -4.43 7.60
C TYR A 357 0.54 -5.34 8.34
N LEU A 358 -0.61 -4.84 8.81
CA LEU A 358 -1.50 -5.59 9.70
C LEU A 358 -2.83 -6.01 9.04
N SER A 359 -3.17 -7.29 9.19
CA SER A 359 -4.44 -7.87 8.74
C SER A 359 -5.66 -7.38 9.55
N HIS A 360 -6.84 -7.29 8.92
CA HIS A 360 -8.11 -6.96 9.59
C HIS A 360 -8.47 -7.94 10.73
N LYS A 361 -7.99 -9.20 10.68
CA LYS A 361 -8.12 -10.18 11.78
C LYS A 361 -7.32 -9.76 13.02
N ASP A 362 -6.18 -9.08 12.84
CA ASP A 362 -5.35 -8.57 13.93
C ASP A 362 -5.92 -7.31 14.60
N ARG A 363 -6.72 -6.51 13.89
CA ARG A 363 -7.46 -5.37 14.48
C ARG A 363 -8.52 -5.85 15.48
N LYS A 364 -9.26 -6.92 15.17
CA LYS A 364 -10.18 -7.57 16.13
C LYS A 364 -9.43 -8.19 17.31
N ARG A 365 -8.27 -8.80 17.06
CA ARG A 365 -7.40 -9.37 18.11
C ARG A 365 -6.86 -8.31 19.07
N LYS A 366 -6.43 -7.13 18.58
CA LYS A 366 -5.98 -6.01 19.42
C LYS A 366 -7.09 -5.43 20.31
N LYS A 367 -8.34 -5.35 19.81
CA LYS A 367 -9.50 -4.93 20.61
C LYS A 367 -9.81 -5.94 21.72
N TYR A 368 -9.68 -7.23 21.45
CA TYR A 368 -9.83 -8.31 22.43
C TYR A 368 -8.68 -8.35 23.45
N ASP A 369 -7.43 -8.09 23.03
CA ASP A 369 -6.25 -8.02 23.90
C ASP A 369 -6.27 -6.78 24.83
N LYS A 370 -6.85 -5.66 24.39
CA LYS A 370 -7.01 -4.45 25.22
C LYS A 370 -8.03 -4.67 26.34
N LEU A 371 -9.09 -5.43 26.10
CA LEU A 371 -10.05 -5.89 27.12
C LEU A 371 -9.45 -6.93 28.09
N LYS A 372 -8.53 -7.78 27.60
CA LYS A 372 -7.86 -8.80 28.42
C LYS A 372 -6.78 -8.23 29.35
N LYS A 373 -6.14 -7.11 28.97
CA LYS A 373 -5.12 -6.44 29.79
C LYS A 373 -5.67 -5.87 31.10
N THR A 374 -6.95 -5.51 31.16
CA THR A 374 -7.58 -5.02 32.39
C THR A 374 -7.85 -6.14 33.40
N TYR A 375 -7.92 -7.41 32.95
CA TYR A 375 -8.26 -8.57 33.79
C TYR A 375 -7.06 -9.45 34.17
N GLN A 376 -5.85 -9.17 33.69
CA GLN A 376 -4.67 -10.02 33.90
C GLN A 376 -3.64 -9.46 34.90
N LYS A 377 -4.07 -8.79 35.97
CA LYS A 377 -3.19 -8.47 37.08
C LYS A 377 -3.15 -9.61 38.11
N LYS A 378 -2.62 -10.77 37.71
CA LYS A 378 -1.98 -11.84 38.51
C LYS A 378 -1.94 -13.16 37.71
N SER A 379 -1.04 -13.30 36.74
CA SER A 379 -0.65 -14.64 36.29
C SER A 379 0.87 -14.80 36.44
N ARG A 380 1.28 -15.87 37.14
CA ARG A 380 2.71 -16.17 37.37
C ARG A 380 3.40 -16.46 36.04
N ALA A 381 4.61 -15.93 35.87
CA ALA A 381 5.41 -16.04 34.65
C ALA A 381 5.57 -17.48 34.15
N GLY A 382 5.62 -17.61 32.81
CA GLY A 382 5.86 -18.86 32.10
C GLY A 382 7.20 -19.50 32.45
N ARG A 383 7.29 -20.83 32.35
CA ARG A 383 8.51 -21.59 32.59
C ARG A 383 8.84 -22.43 31.36
N ASP A 384 10.03 -22.21 30.83
CA ASP A 384 10.56 -22.93 29.67
C ASP A 384 10.93 -24.38 29.99
N CYS A 385 10.80 -25.22 28.96
CA CYS A 385 11.29 -26.58 28.99
C CYS A 385 12.83 -26.63 29.14
N ARG A 386 13.32 -27.60 29.90
CA ARG A 386 14.73 -27.98 29.95
C ARG A 386 14.85 -29.47 29.63
N VAL A 387 15.95 -29.82 28.96
CA VAL A 387 16.30 -31.19 28.58
C VAL A 387 17.65 -31.57 29.19
N SER A 388 17.95 -32.86 29.26
CA SER A 388 19.24 -33.39 29.70
C SER A 388 20.33 -33.17 28.64
N SER A 389 21.58 -33.50 28.99
CA SER A 389 22.62 -33.76 28.00
C SER A 389 22.24 -34.94 27.11
N TRP A 390 22.84 -34.99 25.93
CA TRP A 390 22.68 -36.10 25.00
C TRP A 390 23.29 -37.39 25.55
N SER A 391 22.67 -38.53 25.22
CA SER A 391 23.28 -39.84 25.36
C SER A 391 24.48 -40.00 24.41
N GLN A 392 25.24 -41.07 24.60
CA GLN A 392 26.15 -41.54 23.57
C GLN A 392 25.38 -41.93 22.30
N TRP A 393 26.07 -41.90 21.16
CA TRP A 393 25.53 -42.37 19.88
C TRP A 393 25.32 -43.88 19.91
N SER A 394 24.22 -44.34 19.31
CA SER A 394 24.01 -45.75 19.04
C SER A 394 25.08 -46.30 18.10
N PRO A 395 25.27 -47.62 18.07
CA PRO A 395 25.97 -48.27 16.96
C PRO A 395 25.35 -47.88 15.62
N CYS A 396 26.15 -47.94 14.56
CA CYS A 396 25.69 -47.69 13.20
C CYS A 396 24.68 -48.77 12.79
N SER A 397 23.57 -48.37 12.16
CA SER A 397 22.49 -49.29 11.76
C SER A 397 22.91 -50.33 10.72
N LYS A 398 24.04 -50.09 10.03
CA LYS A 398 24.63 -51.02 9.07
C LYS A 398 26.09 -51.30 9.44
N SER A 399 26.51 -52.55 9.28
CA SER A 399 27.88 -52.99 9.46
C SER A 399 28.79 -52.62 8.28
N CYS A 400 28.23 -52.39 7.10
CA CYS A 400 28.93 -51.89 5.93
C CYS A 400 28.03 -50.93 5.13
N GLY A 401 28.64 -49.95 4.46
CA GLY A 401 27.94 -48.97 3.63
C GLY A 401 27.48 -47.75 4.44
N ILE A 402 26.56 -46.98 3.88
CA ILE A 402 25.99 -45.80 4.55
C ILE A 402 24.84 -46.27 5.45
N GLY A 403 25.03 -46.14 6.76
CA GLY A 403 24.04 -46.38 7.80
C GLY A 403 23.75 -45.13 8.63
N GLU A 404 22.93 -45.27 9.66
CA GLU A 404 22.54 -44.18 10.56
C GLU A 404 22.81 -44.56 12.01
N MET A 405 23.22 -43.58 12.82
CA MET A 405 23.29 -43.68 14.27
C MET A 405 22.39 -42.62 14.90
N GLN A 406 21.86 -42.93 16.08
CA GLN A 406 20.95 -42.05 16.81
C GLN A 406 21.45 -41.81 18.23
N ARG A 407 21.19 -40.63 18.77
CA ARG A 407 21.32 -40.35 20.20
C ARG A 407 20.06 -39.70 20.74
N ARG A 408 19.81 -39.85 22.04
CA ARG A 408 18.58 -39.40 22.69
C ARG A 408 18.89 -38.55 23.91
N ARG A 409 17.96 -37.68 24.29
CA ARG A 409 17.99 -36.92 25.54
C ARG A 409 16.58 -36.81 26.10
N GLU A 410 16.47 -36.55 27.39
CA GLU A 410 15.18 -36.54 28.08
C GLU A 410 14.77 -35.15 28.54
N VAL A 411 13.48 -34.97 28.79
CA VAL A 411 12.95 -33.72 29.32
C VAL A 411 13.15 -33.69 30.84
N THR A 412 14.11 -32.91 31.30
CA THR A 412 14.35 -32.69 32.74
C THR A 412 13.31 -31.75 33.36
N ARG A 413 12.69 -30.89 32.55
CA ARG A 413 11.65 -29.97 33.01
C ARG A 413 10.68 -29.63 31.90
N ARG A 414 9.40 -29.94 32.06
CA ARG A 414 8.37 -29.62 31.06
C ARG A 414 8.01 -28.12 31.05
N ALA A 415 7.63 -27.62 29.88
CA ALA A 415 7.14 -26.25 29.72
C ALA A 415 5.79 -26.05 30.45
N ARG A 416 5.58 -24.87 31.04
CA ARG A 416 4.31 -24.48 31.67
C ARG A 416 3.98 -23.02 31.40
N ARG A 417 2.67 -22.70 31.39
CA ARG A 417 2.13 -21.32 31.35
C ARG A 417 2.72 -20.48 30.21
N GLY A 418 2.79 -21.05 29.01
CA GLY A 418 3.29 -20.36 27.81
C GLY A 418 4.83 -20.29 27.69
N GLY A 419 5.58 -21.04 28.50
CA GLY A 419 7.03 -21.20 28.30
C GLY A 419 7.38 -22.03 27.05
N ARG A 420 8.60 -21.89 26.54
CA ARG A 420 9.09 -22.55 25.32
C ARG A 420 9.01 -24.07 25.42
N LEU A 421 8.49 -24.71 24.37
CA LEU A 421 8.40 -26.17 24.23
C LEU A 421 9.80 -26.81 24.21
N CYS A 422 9.83 -28.11 24.48
CA CYS A 422 11.09 -28.85 24.53
C CYS A 422 11.73 -28.94 23.14
N PRO A 423 13.05 -28.76 23.01
CA PRO A 423 13.75 -29.01 21.76
C PRO A 423 13.72 -30.52 21.43
N PRO A 424 14.06 -30.92 20.18
CA PRO A 424 14.02 -32.33 19.76
C PRO A 424 14.81 -33.25 20.69
N LEU A 425 14.22 -34.40 21.01
CA LEU A 425 14.76 -35.37 21.97
C LEU A 425 15.59 -36.47 21.31
N VAL A 426 15.58 -36.54 19.98
CA VAL A 426 16.31 -37.52 19.18
C VAL A 426 17.09 -36.78 18.11
N GLU A 427 18.33 -37.19 17.89
CA GLU A 427 19.20 -36.68 16.83
C GLU A 427 19.77 -37.87 16.06
N THR A 428 19.76 -37.76 14.73
CA THR A 428 20.22 -38.81 13.81
C THR A 428 21.39 -38.28 12.99
N LYS A 429 22.42 -39.11 12.79
CA LYS A 429 23.60 -38.80 11.97
C LYS A 429 23.98 -40.00 11.11
N TRP A 430 24.39 -39.74 9.87
CA TRP A 430 24.94 -40.75 8.97
C TRP A 430 26.29 -41.29 9.47
N CYS A 431 26.51 -42.58 9.25
CA CYS A 431 27.73 -43.31 9.62
C CYS A 431 28.11 -44.33 8.55
N GLY A 432 29.37 -44.78 8.59
CA GLY A 432 29.91 -45.74 7.63
C GLY A 432 30.47 -45.10 6.34
N SER A 433 31.02 -45.95 5.47
CA SER A 433 31.66 -45.57 4.21
C SER A 433 31.39 -46.62 3.14
N ALA A 434 31.18 -46.19 1.89
CA ALA A 434 30.99 -47.08 0.74
C ALA A 434 32.23 -47.94 0.43
N ARG A 435 33.40 -47.60 0.98
CA ARG A 435 34.67 -48.30 0.75
C ARG A 435 34.78 -49.65 1.48
N SER A 436 33.88 -49.92 2.43
CA SER A 436 33.95 -51.10 3.31
C SER A 436 32.96 -52.22 2.92
N CYS A 437 32.30 -52.11 1.76
CA CYS A 437 31.34 -53.10 1.26
C CYS A 437 31.94 -53.99 0.17
N ASN A 438 31.58 -55.27 0.15
CA ASN A 438 31.87 -56.16 -0.99
C ASN A 438 31.10 -55.69 -2.25
N LYS A 439 31.65 -55.94 -3.44
CA LYS A 439 31.14 -55.47 -4.75
C LYS A 439 29.71 -55.92 -5.09
N GLN A 440 29.15 -56.88 -4.36
CA GLN A 440 27.76 -57.34 -4.50
C GLN A 440 26.73 -56.52 -3.69
N TYR A 441 27.14 -55.48 -2.94
CA TYR A 441 26.23 -54.71 -2.10
C TYR A 441 25.37 -53.70 -2.88
N PHE A 442 25.82 -53.27 -4.06
CA PHE A 442 25.09 -52.36 -4.95
C PHE A 442 24.69 -53.12 -6.23
N ASN A 443 23.64 -53.93 -6.16
CA ASN A 443 22.94 -54.34 -7.36
C ASN A 443 22.13 -53.13 -7.85
N TRP A 444 22.64 -52.49 -8.90
CA TRP A 444 21.94 -51.46 -9.66
C TRP A 444 20.85 -52.06 -10.54
#